data_AF-A0A2H6KI80-F1
#
_entry.id   AF-A0A2H6KI80-F1
#
_cell.length_a   1.000
_cell.length_b   1.000
_cell.length_c   1.000
_cell.angle_alpha   90.00
_cell.angle_beta   90.00
_cell.angle_gamma   90.00
#
_symmetry.space_group_name_H-M   'P 1'
#
loop_
_entity.id
_entity.type
_entity.pdbx_description
1 polymer ?
#
loop_
_entity_poly.entity_id
_entity_poly.type
_entity_poly.pdbx_seq_one_letter_code
_entity_poly.pdbx_strand_id
1 'polypeptide(L)'
;MVYTSLTDVPSNLREGIDWLMALKGTDAEKNLGAMGDAIYRLFDGDTVGSNVVATLKKIKRTSKKFLKGQGLKDQWFVKELLQRLDQPLNKKPVVLAETLGFVEESDYENVVEARGVRPENIAKCLGKVVDSCEKFVDGIKTSGRYGSSYSSKATWDASCAKDPEACAVVLVGIAPMLYAGLSSLQIASEIAVRKGSNSVAEKRLGDILKAVGYDKLKLNSSVSISDILKAMEAVDVHILTTLYDLAGFWALYGTNIAGNLEVEQSTGVAQSGGPEGPVEPVGPGKRERPEKRGRGFEDERFEDERFEGEEHEDSVEPVKPVQSAEGEEEEQSMEPVEPVKEE
;
A
#
# COMPACT_ATOMS: atom_id res chain seq x y z
N MET A 1 5.65 19.35 7.55
CA MET A 1 5.32 18.84 8.90
C MET A 1 5.97 17.47 9.00
N VAL A 2 6.62 17.16 10.11
CA VAL A 2 7.22 15.83 10.36
C VAL A 2 6.34 15.14 11.40
N TYR A 3 5.84 13.96 11.09
CA TYR A 3 4.99 13.17 11.98
C TYR A 3 5.79 12.64 13.18
N THR A 4 5.14 12.58 14.33
CA THR A 4 5.78 12.16 15.59
C THR A 4 5.21 10.88 16.16
N SER A 5 4.10 10.38 15.60
CA SER A 5 3.48 9.12 16.00
C SER A 5 3.06 8.28 14.80
N LEU A 6 3.13 6.95 14.92
CA LEU A 6 2.55 6.01 13.96
C LEU A 6 1.00 5.99 13.99
N THR A 7 0.38 6.69 14.93
CA THR A 7 -1.08 6.95 14.91
C THR A 7 -1.43 8.16 14.04
N ASP A 8 -0.43 8.94 13.61
CA ASP A 8 -0.65 10.02 12.65
C ASP A 8 -0.87 9.43 11.26
N VAL A 9 -1.93 9.88 10.59
CA VAL A 9 -2.37 9.28 9.32
C VAL A 9 -1.64 9.95 8.16
N PRO A 10 -0.91 9.19 7.32
CA PRO A 10 -0.28 9.72 6.11
C PRO A 10 -1.33 10.18 5.10
N SER A 11 -0.97 11.18 4.30
CA SER A 11 -1.87 11.84 3.35
C SER A 11 -1.60 11.51 1.87
N ASN A 12 -0.47 10.85 1.60
CA ASN A 12 -0.05 10.41 0.27
C ASN A 12 0.84 9.16 0.37
N LEU A 13 1.12 8.53 -0.77
CA LEU A 13 1.93 7.30 -0.86
C LEU A 13 3.31 7.46 -0.20
N ARG A 14 4.04 8.55 -0.48
CA ARG A 14 5.39 8.77 0.08
C ARG A 14 5.35 8.76 1.61
N GLU A 15 4.39 9.47 2.21
CA GLU A 15 4.17 9.45 3.65
C GLU A 15 3.75 8.06 4.16
N GLY A 16 2.96 7.32 3.38
CA GLY A 16 2.60 5.93 3.69
C GLY A 16 3.80 4.99 3.70
N ILE A 17 4.71 5.13 2.75
CA ILE A 17 5.96 4.36 2.72
C ILE A 17 6.86 4.75 3.90
N ASP A 18 7.00 6.04 4.17
CA ASP A 18 7.72 6.52 5.36
C ASP A 18 7.13 5.96 6.66
N TRP A 19 5.81 5.84 6.75
CA TRP A 19 5.12 5.23 7.87
C TRP A 19 5.47 3.74 8.00
N LEU A 20 5.52 2.99 6.90
CA LEU A 20 5.94 1.58 6.89
C LEU A 20 7.39 1.41 7.35
N MET A 21 8.29 2.29 6.92
CA MET A 21 9.69 2.30 7.37
C MET A 21 9.81 2.59 8.87
N ALA A 22 9.02 3.54 9.38
CA ALA A 22 8.97 3.87 10.80
C ALA A 22 8.35 2.74 11.64
N LEU A 23 7.35 2.03 11.10
CA LEU A 23 6.77 0.83 11.69
C LEU A 23 7.79 -0.30 11.84
N LYS A 24 8.58 -0.57 10.78
CA LYS A 24 9.67 -1.56 10.80
C LYS A 24 10.61 -1.31 11.97
N GLY A 25 11.04 -0.06 12.13
CA GLY A 25 11.95 0.33 13.21
C GLY A 25 13.26 -0.47 13.19
N THR A 26 13.85 -0.69 14.37
CA THR A 26 15.10 -1.45 14.53
C THR A 26 14.88 -2.95 14.75
N ASP A 27 13.66 -3.36 15.12
CA ASP A 27 13.29 -4.74 15.43
C ASP A 27 12.09 -5.14 14.57
N ALA A 28 12.38 -5.40 13.30
CA ALA A 28 11.35 -5.65 12.28
C ALA A 28 10.53 -6.90 12.60
N GLU A 29 11.16 -7.98 13.07
CA GLU A 29 10.48 -9.25 13.37
C GLU A 29 9.44 -9.05 14.48
N LYS A 30 9.83 -8.42 15.59
CA LYS A 30 8.92 -8.14 16.69
C LYS A 30 7.79 -7.19 16.30
N ASN A 31 8.13 -6.07 15.65
CA ASN A 31 7.15 -5.02 15.34
C ASN A 31 6.13 -5.50 14.30
N LEU A 32 6.58 -6.19 13.26
CA LEU A 32 5.70 -6.71 12.21
C LEU A 32 4.91 -7.93 12.67
N GLY A 33 5.49 -8.77 13.54
CA GLY A 33 4.76 -9.85 14.21
C GLY A 33 3.58 -9.32 15.02
N ALA A 34 3.83 -8.33 15.90
CA ALA A 34 2.79 -7.71 16.70
C ALA A 34 1.75 -6.93 15.85
N MET A 35 2.16 -6.35 14.72
CA MET A 35 1.24 -5.75 13.76
C MET A 35 0.37 -6.81 13.07
N GLY A 36 0.94 -7.97 12.72
CA GLY A 36 0.19 -9.11 12.16
C GLY A 36 -0.91 -9.59 13.11
N ASP A 37 -0.58 -9.75 14.40
CA ASP A 37 -1.54 -10.08 15.46
C ASP A 37 -2.65 -9.02 15.57
N ALA A 38 -2.28 -7.74 15.55
CA ALA A 38 -3.24 -6.64 15.67
C ALA A 38 -4.20 -6.55 14.47
N ILE A 39 -3.70 -6.76 13.24
CA ILE A 39 -4.53 -6.83 12.04
C ILE A 39 -5.47 -8.04 12.11
N TYR A 40 -4.96 -9.20 12.52
CA TYR A 40 -5.77 -10.40 12.66
C TYR A 40 -6.96 -10.15 13.60
N ARG A 41 -6.70 -9.64 14.82
CA ARG A 41 -7.77 -9.30 15.79
C ARG A 41 -8.76 -8.27 15.28
N LEU A 42 -8.26 -7.25 14.57
CA LEU A 42 -9.10 -6.22 13.97
C LEU A 42 -10.09 -6.82 12.95
N PHE A 43 -9.68 -7.83 12.18
CA PHE A 43 -10.54 -8.50 11.20
C PHE A 43 -11.40 -9.62 11.80
N ASP A 44 -10.94 -10.30 12.85
CA ASP A 44 -11.72 -11.34 13.55
C ASP A 44 -12.94 -10.77 14.29
N GLY A 45 -12.98 -9.44 14.49
CA GLY A 45 -14.14 -8.72 15.00
C GLY A 45 -14.20 -8.61 16.52
N ASP A 46 -13.21 -9.17 17.23
CA ASP A 46 -13.11 -9.13 18.70
C ASP A 46 -12.99 -7.71 19.27
N THR A 47 -12.52 -6.73 18.47
CA THR A 47 -12.08 -5.44 19.02
C THR A 47 -12.65 -4.19 18.34
N VAL A 48 -13.77 -4.28 17.63
CA VAL A 48 -14.32 -3.08 16.96
C VAL A 48 -15.06 -2.15 17.93
N GLY A 49 -14.31 -1.46 18.78
CA GLY A 49 -14.81 -0.38 19.64
C GLY A 49 -15.15 0.88 18.85
N SER A 50 -15.94 1.78 19.46
CA SER A 50 -16.38 3.03 18.81
C SER A 50 -15.22 3.92 18.32
N ASN A 51 -14.05 3.84 18.99
CA ASN A 51 -12.84 4.57 18.62
C ASN A 51 -12.27 4.12 17.27
N VAL A 52 -12.29 2.80 16.99
CA VAL A 52 -11.83 2.22 15.71
C VAL A 52 -12.63 2.79 14.55
N VAL A 53 -13.97 2.82 14.70
CA VAL A 53 -14.87 3.35 13.68
C VAL A 53 -14.63 4.84 13.41
N ALA A 54 -14.41 5.63 14.46
CA ALA A 54 -14.12 7.06 14.32
C ALA A 54 -12.80 7.31 13.56
N THR A 55 -11.74 6.56 13.93
CA THR A 55 -10.43 6.63 13.28
C THR A 55 -10.50 6.19 11.81
N LEU A 56 -11.16 5.06 11.52
CA LEU A 56 -11.39 4.59 10.15
C LEU A 56 -12.14 5.62 9.31
N LYS A 57 -13.16 6.29 9.85
CA LYS A 57 -13.86 7.38 9.13
C LYS A 57 -12.92 8.53 8.76
N LYS A 58 -12.01 8.90 9.67
CA LYS A 58 -11.00 9.93 9.40
C LYS A 58 -10.03 9.48 8.30
N ILE A 59 -9.48 8.27 8.40
CA ILE A 59 -8.54 7.74 7.42
C ILE A 59 -9.19 7.59 6.05
N LYS A 60 -10.42 7.05 5.97
CA LYS A 60 -11.19 6.97 4.73
C LYS A 60 -11.35 8.31 4.04
N ARG A 61 -11.60 9.39 4.78
CA ARG A 61 -11.65 10.75 4.18
C ARG A 61 -10.30 11.14 3.58
N THR A 62 -9.20 10.86 4.28
CA THR A 62 -7.84 11.11 3.81
C THR A 62 -7.52 10.28 2.56
N SER A 63 -7.74 8.96 2.59
CA SER A 63 -7.52 8.06 1.46
C SER A 63 -8.36 8.46 0.25
N LYS A 64 -9.64 8.82 0.43
CA LYS A 64 -10.48 9.34 -0.67
C LYS A 64 -9.96 10.66 -1.25
N LYS A 65 -9.46 11.57 -0.41
CA LYS A 65 -8.88 12.84 -0.88
C LYS A 65 -7.65 12.58 -1.75
N PHE A 66 -6.78 11.65 -1.33
CA PHE A 66 -5.62 11.21 -2.10
C PHE A 66 -6.04 10.60 -3.45
N LEU A 67 -6.95 9.62 -3.44
CA LEU A 67 -7.40 8.91 -4.64
C LEU A 67 -8.10 9.85 -5.65
N LYS A 68 -8.78 10.90 -5.18
CA LYS A 68 -9.37 11.95 -6.02
C LYS A 68 -8.36 12.99 -6.53
N GLY A 69 -7.10 12.89 -6.11
CA GLY A 69 -6.01 13.76 -6.54
C GLY A 69 -5.82 13.74 -8.05
N GLN A 70 -5.42 14.87 -8.60
CA GLN A 70 -5.05 15.00 -10.01
C GLN A 70 -3.89 14.03 -10.30
N GLY A 71 -3.96 13.31 -11.43
CA GLY A 71 -3.00 12.25 -11.79
C GLY A 71 -3.45 10.83 -11.41
N LEU A 72 -4.30 10.68 -10.39
CA LEU A 72 -4.78 9.37 -9.93
C LEU A 72 -6.23 9.08 -10.34
N LYS A 73 -7.13 10.06 -10.17
CA LYS A 73 -8.59 9.90 -10.24
C LYS A 73 -9.15 9.24 -11.51
N ASP A 74 -8.44 9.35 -12.63
CA ASP A 74 -8.92 8.89 -13.94
C ASP A 74 -8.60 7.42 -14.22
N GLN A 75 -7.76 6.79 -13.38
CA GLN A 75 -7.38 5.39 -13.51
C GLN A 75 -8.53 4.46 -13.09
N TRP A 76 -8.72 3.36 -13.83
CA TRP A 76 -9.89 2.49 -13.64
C TRP A 76 -9.92 1.86 -12.24
N PHE A 77 -8.80 1.32 -11.76
CA PHE A 77 -8.69 0.72 -10.43
C PHE A 77 -8.86 1.75 -9.30
N VAL A 78 -8.48 3.01 -9.53
CA VAL A 78 -8.74 4.11 -8.57
C VAL A 78 -10.24 4.39 -8.45
N LYS A 79 -10.97 4.38 -9.56
CA LYS A 79 -12.43 4.54 -9.56
C LYS A 79 -13.12 3.40 -8.81
N GLU A 80 -12.61 2.19 -8.99
CA GLU A 80 -13.10 1.00 -8.31
C GLU A 80 -12.89 1.06 -6.79
N LEU A 81 -11.68 1.41 -6.33
CA LEU A 81 -11.41 1.65 -4.91
C LEU A 81 -12.27 2.76 -4.34
N LEU A 82 -12.48 3.86 -5.08
CA LEU A 82 -13.35 4.95 -4.65
C LEU A 82 -14.80 4.50 -4.51
N GLN A 83 -15.28 3.67 -5.43
CA GLN A 83 -16.62 3.07 -5.35
C GLN A 83 -16.73 2.17 -4.12
N ARG A 84 -15.76 1.28 -3.87
CA ARG A 84 -15.74 0.42 -2.66
C ARG A 84 -15.69 1.23 -1.37
N LEU A 85 -14.91 2.30 -1.34
CA LEU A 85 -14.89 3.22 -0.20
C LEU A 85 -16.23 3.95 -0.05
N ASP A 86 -17.02 4.15 -1.09
CA ASP A 86 -18.32 4.85 -0.99
C ASP A 86 -19.52 3.93 -0.70
N GLN A 87 -19.41 2.64 -1.01
CA GLN A 87 -20.49 1.68 -0.84
C GLN A 87 -20.39 0.93 0.51
N PRO A 88 -21.50 0.71 1.23
CA PRO A 88 -21.55 -0.31 2.26
C PRO A 88 -21.33 -1.68 1.61
N LEU A 89 -20.63 -2.63 2.26
CA LEU A 89 -20.48 -3.96 1.66
C LEU A 89 -21.82 -4.56 1.34
N ASN A 90 -21.98 -4.96 0.09
CA ASN A 90 -23.04 -5.84 -0.28
C ASN A 90 -22.60 -7.26 0.10
N LYS A 91 -22.99 -7.74 1.30
CA LYS A 91 -22.68 -9.10 1.80
C LYS A 91 -23.24 -10.24 0.93
N LYS A 92 -23.90 -9.91 -0.17
CA LYS A 92 -24.39 -10.84 -1.17
C LYS A 92 -23.69 -10.49 -2.49
N PRO A 93 -22.59 -11.17 -2.84
CA PRO A 93 -22.07 -11.07 -4.19
C PRO A 93 -23.20 -11.41 -5.16
N VAL A 94 -23.41 -10.57 -6.17
CA VAL A 94 -24.36 -10.87 -7.24
C VAL A 94 -23.82 -12.13 -7.92
N VAL A 95 -24.58 -13.22 -7.89
CA VAL A 95 -24.22 -14.58 -8.36
C VAL A 95 -23.53 -14.64 -9.74
N LEU A 96 -23.75 -13.64 -10.59
CA LEU A 96 -23.15 -13.49 -11.92
C LEU A 96 -21.68 -13.00 -11.90
N ALA A 97 -21.23 -12.34 -10.85
CA ALA A 97 -19.88 -11.77 -10.77
C ALA A 97 -18.85 -12.82 -10.28
N GLU A 98 -19.26 -13.73 -9.38
CA GLU A 98 -18.45 -14.90 -8.96
C GLU A 98 -18.18 -15.88 -10.11
N THR A 99 -19.11 -16.00 -11.06
CA THR A 99 -19.00 -16.96 -12.18
C THR A 99 -18.05 -16.51 -13.29
N LEU A 100 -17.71 -15.22 -13.34
CA LEU A 100 -16.87 -14.65 -14.40
C LEU A 100 -15.43 -14.32 -13.94
N GLY A 101 -15.08 -14.58 -12.67
CA GLY A 101 -13.73 -14.37 -12.15
C GLY A 101 -13.30 -12.90 -12.04
N PHE A 102 -14.25 -11.96 -12.08
CA PHE A 102 -13.98 -10.52 -11.97
C PHE A 102 -14.09 -9.98 -10.54
N VAL A 103 -14.32 -10.85 -9.55
CA VAL A 103 -14.48 -10.46 -8.15
C VAL A 103 -13.44 -11.20 -7.34
N GLU A 104 -12.58 -10.44 -6.67
CA GLU A 104 -11.60 -11.01 -5.76
C GLU A 104 -12.29 -11.31 -4.43
N GLU A 105 -11.94 -12.41 -3.75
CA GLU A 105 -12.61 -12.81 -2.50
C GLU A 105 -12.58 -11.69 -1.42
N SER A 106 -11.54 -10.87 -1.43
CA SER A 106 -11.40 -9.68 -0.58
C SER A 106 -12.40 -8.55 -0.87
N ASP A 107 -13.19 -8.67 -1.95
CA ASP A 107 -14.26 -7.73 -2.29
C ASP A 107 -15.52 -7.92 -1.43
N TYR A 108 -15.71 -9.08 -0.82
CA TYR A 108 -16.94 -9.42 -0.10
C TYR A 108 -16.74 -10.14 1.23
N GLU A 109 -15.59 -10.76 1.47
CA GLU A 109 -15.17 -11.30 2.76
C GLU A 109 -13.84 -10.66 3.18
N ASN A 110 -13.60 -10.50 4.50
CA ASN A 110 -12.26 -10.08 4.92
C ASN A 110 -11.27 -11.24 4.68
N VAL A 111 -10.00 -10.93 4.41
CA VAL A 111 -9.01 -11.96 4.02
C VAL A 111 -8.81 -13.03 5.09
N VAL A 112 -8.99 -12.69 6.37
CA VAL A 112 -8.85 -13.65 7.48
C VAL A 112 -9.97 -14.70 7.40
N GLU A 113 -11.22 -14.27 7.23
CA GLU A 113 -12.39 -15.15 7.12
C GLU A 113 -12.39 -15.96 5.82
N ALA A 114 -12.06 -15.31 4.70
CA ALA A 114 -12.09 -15.93 3.37
C ALA A 114 -11.04 -17.03 3.22
N ARG A 115 -9.85 -16.83 3.78
CA ARG A 115 -8.67 -17.65 3.49
C ARG A 115 -8.03 -18.32 4.72
N GLY A 116 -8.60 -18.14 5.91
CA GLY A 116 -8.08 -18.72 7.15
C GLY A 116 -6.66 -18.25 7.49
N VAL A 117 -6.33 -17.00 7.13
CA VAL A 117 -4.95 -16.47 7.25
C VAL A 117 -4.59 -16.29 8.72
N ARG A 118 -3.50 -16.93 9.14
CA ARG A 118 -2.96 -16.78 10.49
C ARG A 118 -2.17 -15.47 10.67
N PRO A 119 -2.03 -14.94 11.90
CA PRO A 119 -1.24 -13.74 12.16
C PRO A 119 0.19 -13.77 11.61
N GLU A 120 0.85 -14.93 11.68
CA GLU A 120 2.23 -15.09 11.20
C GLU A 120 2.33 -14.92 9.67
N ASN A 121 1.28 -15.33 8.94
CA ASN A 121 1.21 -15.15 7.50
C ASN A 121 0.99 -13.67 7.15
N ILE A 122 0.16 -12.96 7.91
CA ILE A 122 -0.02 -11.50 7.75
C ILE A 122 1.30 -10.78 7.99
N ALA A 123 2.02 -11.12 9.07
CA ALA A 123 3.31 -10.54 9.38
C ALA A 123 4.36 -10.82 8.29
N LYS A 124 4.43 -12.05 7.77
CA LYS A 124 5.34 -12.42 6.65
C LYS A 124 5.05 -11.57 5.40
N CYS A 125 3.79 -11.45 5.01
CA CYS A 125 3.41 -10.66 3.84
C CYS A 125 3.64 -9.16 4.05
N LEU A 126 3.38 -8.64 5.26
CA LEU A 126 3.69 -7.26 5.60
C LEU A 126 5.21 -7.00 5.55
N GLY A 127 6.03 -7.94 6.02
CA GLY A 127 7.49 -7.88 5.87
C GLY A 127 7.91 -7.72 4.41
N LYS A 128 7.36 -8.53 3.51
CA LYS A 128 7.60 -8.41 2.06
C LYS A 128 7.20 -7.02 1.53
N VAL A 129 6.02 -6.51 1.91
CA VAL A 129 5.55 -5.18 1.50
C VAL A 129 6.52 -4.08 1.95
N VAL A 130 6.95 -4.13 3.21
CA VAL A 130 7.87 -3.14 3.79
C VAL A 130 9.23 -3.19 3.09
N ASP A 131 9.80 -4.38 2.90
CA ASP A 131 11.10 -4.55 2.24
C ASP A 131 11.07 -4.12 0.78
N SER A 132 9.98 -4.40 0.07
CA SER A 132 9.75 -3.91 -1.30
C SER A 132 9.65 -2.39 -1.37
N CYS A 133 8.94 -1.78 -0.42
CA CYS A 133 8.86 -0.32 -0.32
C CYS A 133 10.24 0.28 0.00
N GLU A 134 11.02 -0.32 0.91
CA GLU A 134 12.38 0.12 1.23
C GLU A 134 13.27 0.12 -0.02
N LYS A 135 13.30 -1.00 -0.74
CA LYS A 135 14.04 -1.15 -2.00
C LYS A 135 13.61 -0.14 -3.06
N PHE A 136 12.30 0.09 -3.20
CA PHE A 136 11.77 1.11 -4.11
C PHE A 136 12.33 2.48 -3.74
N VAL A 137 12.25 2.89 -2.46
CA VAL A 137 12.78 4.19 -2.04
C VAL A 137 14.28 4.24 -2.28
N ASP A 138 15.05 3.22 -1.93
CA ASP A 138 16.49 3.16 -2.17
C ASP A 138 16.85 3.30 -3.65
N GLY A 139 16.05 2.73 -4.56
CA GLY A 139 16.24 2.86 -5.99
C GLY A 139 16.00 4.26 -6.55
N ILE A 140 15.14 5.06 -5.90
CA ILE A 140 14.85 6.46 -6.31
C ILE A 140 15.61 7.51 -5.49
N LYS A 141 16.31 7.09 -4.43
CA LYS A 141 17.22 7.96 -3.67
C LYS A 141 18.43 8.29 -4.54
N THR A 142 18.51 9.54 -4.99
CA THR A 142 19.76 10.09 -5.50
C THR A 142 20.63 10.52 -4.33
N SER A 143 21.93 10.72 -4.54
CA SER A 143 22.96 11.07 -3.53
C SER A 143 22.67 12.28 -2.61
N GLY A 144 21.51 12.94 -2.77
CA GLY A 144 20.92 13.92 -1.87
C GLY A 144 19.89 13.31 -0.90
N ARG A 145 20.00 13.71 0.37
CA ARG A 145 19.24 13.21 1.53
C ARG A 145 17.75 12.95 1.25
N TYR A 146 17.30 11.71 1.46
CA TYR A 146 15.88 11.40 1.62
C TYR A 146 15.41 11.82 3.02
N GLY A 147 14.59 12.86 3.08
CA GLY A 147 13.98 13.31 4.32
C GLY A 147 12.68 12.56 4.59
N SER A 148 12.70 11.60 5.53
CA SER A 148 11.48 10.90 5.93
C SER A 148 10.43 11.87 6.47
N SER A 149 9.16 11.59 6.20
CA SER A 149 8.03 12.34 6.73
C SER A 149 7.75 12.03 8.19
N TYR A 150 8.32 10.95 8.73
CA TYR A 150 8.22 10.55 10.13
C TYR A 150 9.54 10.81 10.86
N SER A 151 9.43 11.37 12.07
CA SER A 151 10.60 11.61 12.91
C SER A 151 11.06 10.33 13.59
N SER A 152 12.29 10.34 14.12
CA SER A 152 12.81 9.26 14.97
C SER A 152 12.00 9.00 16.24
N LYS A 153 11.01 9.84 16.58
CA LYS A 153 10.08 9.62 17.69
C LYS A 153 8.91 8.71 17.33
N ALA A 154 8.55 8.64 16.04
CA ALA A 154 7.46 7.79 15.57
C ALA A 154 7.94 6.34 15.45
N THR A 155 7.96 5.64 16.58
CA THR A 155 8.43 4.26 16.69
C THR A 155 7.30 3.36 17.15
N TRP A 156 7.42 2.06 16.90
CA TRP A 156 6.49 1.06 17.44
C TRP A 156 6.28 1.22 18.95
N ASP A 157 7.37 1.25 19.73
CA ASP A 157 7.28 1.31 21.20
C ASP A 157 6.61 2.59 21.70
N ALA A 158 6.84 3.73 21.04
CA ALA A 158 6.26 5.00 21.42
C ALA A 158 4.78 5.15 21.01
N SER A 159 4.39 4.55 19.88
CA SER A 159 3.09 4.80 19.24
C SER A 159 2.11 3.63 19.31
N CYS A 160 2.58 2.40 19.16
CA CYS A 160 1.76 1.22 18.92
C CYS A 160 1.80 0.21 20.07
N ALA A 161 2.91 0.08 20.80
CA ALA A 161 3.06 -1.02 21.77
C ALA A 161 1.96 -1.08 22.86
N LYS A 162 1.38 0.08 23.23
CA LYS A 162 0.27 0.15 24.20
C LYS A 162 -1.10 -0.14 23.59
N ASP A 163 -1.26 0.16 22.31
CA ASP A 163 -2.49 -0.02 21.56
C ASP A 163 -2.15 -0.40 20.10
N PRO A 164 -1.76 -1.67 19.86
CA PRO A 164 -1.34 -2.12 18.53
C PRO A 164 -2.44 -1.97 17.49
N GLU A 165 -3.70 -2.07 17.91
CA GLU A 165 -4.87 -1.97 17.05
C GLU A 165 -5.08 -0.57 16.50
N ALA A 166 -4.77 0.48 17.27
CA ALA A 166 -4.77 1.84 16.74
C ALA A 166 -3.84 2.00 15.52
N CYS A 167 -2.67 1.35 15.55
CA CYS A 167 -1.75 1.35 14.41
C CYS A 167 -2.20 0.41 13.28
N ALA A 168 -2.80 -0.74 13.61
CA ALA A 168 -3.39 -1.63 12.62
C ALA A 168 -4.50 -0.93 11.82
N VAL A 169 -5.35 -0.15 12.50
CA VAL A 169 -6.39 0.69 11.88
C VAL A 169 -5.79 1.71 10.92
N VAL A 170 -4.65 2.32 11.27
CA VAL A 170 -3.92 3.22 10.37
C VAL A 170 -3.45 2.47 9.13
N LEU A 171 -2.69 1.39 9.29
CA LEU A 171 -2.14 0.58 8.19
C LEU A 171 -3.23 0.12 7.22
N VAL A 172 -4.25 -0.54 7.77
CA VAL A 172 -5.38 -1.06 7.02
C VAL A 172 -6.12 0.07 6.30
N GLY A 173 -6.34 1.22 6.96
CA GLY A 173 -7.01 2.37 6.37
C GLY A 173 -6.22 3.07 5.25
N ILE A 174 -4.89 3.01 5.27
CA ILE A 174 -4.01 3.59 4.25
C ILE A 174 -3.66 2.60 3.14
N ALA A 175 -3.96 1.31 3.29
CA ALA A 175 -3.70 0.28 2.29
C ALA A 175 -4.25 0.62 0.88
N PRO A 176 -5.48 1.18 0.70
CA PRO A 176 -5.94 1.63 -0.62
C PRO A 176 -5.06 2.72 -1.24
N MET A 177 -4.48 3.60 -0.41
CA MET A 177 -3.57 4.65 -0.86
C MET A 177 -2.23 4.07 -1.28
N LEU A 178 -1.69 3.11 -0.52
CA LEU A 178 -0.46 2.39 -0.86
C LEU A 178 -0.63 1.62 -2.18
N TYR A 179 -1.67 0.77 -2.27
CA TYR A 179 -1.98 0.01 -3.48
C TYR A 179 -2.15 0.93 -4.69
N ALA A 180 -3.06 1.91 -4.63
CA ALA A 180 -3.32 2.78 -5.77
C ALA A 180 -2.09 3.61 -6.18
N GLY A 181 -1.31 4.08 -5.20
CA GLY A 181 -0.11 4.86 -5.45
C GLY A 181 0.96 4.05 -6.18
N LEU A 182 1.26 2.85 -5.69
CA LEU A 182 2.26 1.95 -6.29
C LEU A 182 1.82 1.46 -7.67
N SER A 183 0.58 0.98 -7.83
CA SER A 183 0.05 0.54 -9.13
C SER A 183 0.08 1.67 -10.16
N SER A 184 -0.23 2.90 -9.74
CA SER A 184 -0.17 4.08 -10.62
C SER A 184 1.26 4.37 -11.09
N LEU A 185 2.24 4.27 -10.20
CA LEU A 185 3.65 4.50 -10.55
C LEU A 185 4.16 3.41 -11.50
N GLN A 186 3.86 2.14 -11.23
CA GLN A 186 4.27 1.01 -12.06
C GLN A 186 3.76 1.21 -13.50
N ILE A 187 2.44 1.32 -13.66
CA ILE A 187 1.81 1.48 -14.98
C ILE A 187 2.31 2.73 -15.71
N ALA A 188 2.42 3.87 -15.00
CA ALA A 188 2.87 5.11 -15.63
C ALA A 188 4.34 5.05 -16.05
N SER A 189 5.20 4.40 -15.26
CA SER A 189 6.63 4.25 -15.56
C SER A 189 6.86 3.37 -16.78
N GLU A 190 6.18 2.23 -16.89
CA GLU A 190 6.24 1.34 -18.05
C GLU A 190 5.82 2.07 -19.35
N ILE A 191 4.69 2.78 -19.30
CA ILE A 191 4.19 3.53 -20.45
C ILE A 191 5.15 4.67 -20.83
N ALA A 192 5.71 5.37 -19.84
CA ALA A 192 6.64 6.47 -20.08
C ALA A 192 7.94 5.97 -20.73
N VAL A 193 8.52 4.87 -20.25
CA VAL A 193 9.72 4.25 -20.88
C VAL A 193 9.43 3.87 -22.33
N ARG A 194 8.31 3.17 -22.58
CA ARG A 194 7.93 2.74 -23.94
C ARG A 194 7.69 3.90 -24.90
N LYS A 195 7.18 5.03 -24.41
CA LYS A 195 6.88 6.22 -25.24
C LYS A 195 8.07 7.17 -25.38
N GLY A 196 9.09 7.01 -24.54
CA GLY A 196 10.29 7.84 -24.54
C GLY A 196 10.08 9.24 -23.97
N SER A 197 11.17 9.99 -23.97
CA SER A 197 11.25 11.35 -23.45
C SER A 197 10.41 12.35 -24.26
N ASN A 198 9.98 13.43 -23.59
CA ASN A 198 9.08 14.49 -24.06
C ASN A 198 7.67 14.03 -24.44
N SER A 199 7.33 12.77 -24.17
CA SER A 199 6.01 12.22 -24.45
C SER A 199 4.94 12.75 -23.48
N VAL A 200 3.68 12.66 -23.87
CA VAL A 200 2.55 12.90 -22.95
C VAL A 200 2.57 11.91 -21.78
N ALA A 201 3.09 10.70 -21.99
CA ALA A 201 3.23 9.69 -20.95
C ALA A 201 4.25 10.08 -19.87
N GLU A 202 5.41 10.63 -20.25
CA GLU A 202 6.37 11.16 -19.29
C GLU A 202 5.77 12.30 -18.46
N LYS A 203 5.06 13.24 -19.10
CA LYS A 203 4.37 14.32 -18.39
C LYS A 203 3.39 13.78 -17.36
N ARG A 204 2.61 12.76 -17.75
CA ARG A 204 1.66 12.07 -16.87
C ARG A 204 2.36 11.37 -15.69
N LEU A 205 3.50 10.72 -15.91
CA LEU A 205 4.29 10.14 -14.83
C LEU A 205 4.75 11.23 -13.85
N GLY A 206 5.20 12.39 -14.36
CA GLY A 206 5.54 13.55 -13.52
C GLY A 206 4.36 14.05 -12.66
N ASP A 207 3.15 14.10 -13.23
CA ASP A 207 1.94 14.46 -12.49
C ASP A 207 1.60 13.42 -11.40
N ILE A 208 1.77 12.12 -11.70
CA ILE A 208 1.56 11.04 -10.73
C ILE A 208 2.58 11.12 -9.60
N LEU A 209 3.87 11.25 -9.90
CA LEU A 209 4.93 11.43 -8.89
C LEU A 209 4.61 12.57 -7.93
N LYS A 210 4.17 13.71 -8.47
CA LYS A 210 3.72 14.85 -7.65
C LYS A 210 2.52 14.47 -6.77
N ALA A 211 1.52 13.80 -7.33
CA ALA A 211 0.32 13.38 -6.60
C ALA A 211 0.63 12.39 -5.48
N VAL A 212 1.61 11.51 -5.68
CA VAL A 212 2.03 10.49 -4.71
C VAL A 212 3.03 11.01 -3.67
N GLY A 213 3.39 12.30 -3.72
CA GLY A 213 4.22 12.98 -2.73
C GLY A 213 5.70 13.14 -3.10
N TYR A 214 6.11 12.70 -4.29
CA TYR A 214 7.44 12.87 -4.86
C TYR A 214 7.48 14.07 -5.81
N ASP A 215 7.43 15.28 -5.26
CA ASP A 215 7.55 16.51 -6.06
C ASP A 215 8.90 16.58 -6.80
N LYS A 216 8.91 17.16 -8.01
CA LYS A 216 10.10 17.33 -8.87
C LYS A 216 11.25 18.07 -8.19
N LEU A 217 10.96 18.86 -7.16
CA LEU A 217 11.98 19.56 -6.37
C LEU A 217 12.74 18.64 -5.40
N LYS A 218 12.27 17.40 -5.19
CA LYS A 218 12.86 16.43 -4.24
C LYS A 218 13.46 15.20 -4.90
N LEU A 219 12.98 14.82 -6.08
CA LEU A 219 13.70 13.91 -6.97
C LEU A 219 14.68 14.80 -7.73
N ASN A 220 15.97 14.71 -7.41
CA ASN A 220 16.99 15.43 -8.18
C ASN A 220 16.76 15.20 -9.68
N SER A 221 17.05 16.20 -10.53
CA SER A 221 16.94 16.10 -11.99
C SER A 221 17.70 14.92 -12.61
N SER A 222 18.47 14.18 -11.80
CA SER A 222 19.21 12.99 -12.17
C SER A 222 18.41 11.68 -12.09
N VAL A 223 17.25 11.61 -11.42
CA VAL A 223 16.44 10.36 -11.44
C VAL A 223 15.75 10.26 -12.78
N SER A 224 16.20 9.33 -13.62
CA SER A 224 15.59 9.07 -14.93
C SER A 224 14.29 8.27 -14.79
N ILE A 225 13.47 8.28 -15.85
CA ILE A 225 12.27 7.42 -15.93
C ILE A 225 12.66 5.94 -15.78
N SER A 226 13.80 5.55 -16.36
CA SER A 226 14.34 4.19 -16.27
C SER A 226 14.72 3.80 -14.84
N ASP A 227 15.26 4.73 -14.05
CA ASP A 227 15.57 4.47 -12.64
C ASP A 227 14.31 4.23 -11.82
N ILE A 228 13.23 4.98 -12.10
CA ILE A 228 11.93 4.79 -11.45
C ILE A 228 11.35 3.43 -11.81
N LEU A 229 11.34 3.05 -13.09
CA LEU A 229 10.85 1.74 -13.53
C LEU A 229 11.66 0.61 -12.88
N LYS A 230 12.99 0.73 -12.87
CA LYS A 230 13.87 -0.24 -12.22
C LYS A 230 13.61 -0.35 -10.72
N ALA A 231 13.38 0.77 -10.03
CA ALA A 231 13.01 0.77 -8.62
C ALA A 231 11.65 0.09 -8.38
N MET A 232 10.71 0.19 -9.33
CA MET A 232 9.41 -0.47 -9.27
C MET A 232 9.49 -1.99 -9.46
N GLU A 233 10.60 -2.57 -9.96
CA GLU A 233 10.79 -4.03 -10.01
C GLU A 233 10.75 -4.68 -8.62
N ALA A 234 11.04 -3.91 -7.57
CA ALA A 234 10.88 -4.38 -6.19
C ALA A 234 9.40 -4.56 -5.77
N VAL A 235 8.46 -3.98 -6.51
CA VAL A 235 7.02 -4.00 -6.22
C VAL A 235 6.33 -4.90 -7.24
N ASP A 236 6.31 -6.19 -6.93
CA ASP A 236 5.65 -7.18 -7.78
C ASP A 236 4.12 -7.24 -7.55
N VAL A 237 3.47 -8.09 -8.34
CA VAL A 237 2.01 -8.31 -8.25
C VAL A 237 1.58 -8.81 -6.87
N HIS A 238 2.39 -9.62 -6.17
CA HIS A 238 2.06 -10.16 -4.86
C HIS A 238 2.08 -9.07 -3.78
N ILE A 239 2.99 -8.09 -3.87
CA ILE A 239 2.99 -6.91 -3.01
C ILE A 239 1.69 -6.11 -3.20
N LEU A 240 1.29 -5.89 -4.45
CA LEU A 240 0.06 -5.17 -4.76
C LEU A 240 -1.18 -5.93 -4.29
N THR A 241 -1.26 -7.24 -4.52
CA THR A 241 -2.34 -8.09 -4.01
C THR A 241 -2.40 -8.06 -2.48
N THR A 242 -1.26 -8.11 -1.79
CA THR A 242 -1.23 -8.02 -0.31
C THR A 242 -1.80 -6.68 0.16
N LEU A 243 -1.41 -5.56 -0.46
CA LEU A 243 -1.94 -4.24 -0.10
C LEU A 243 -3.44 -4.12 -0.42
N TYR A 244 -3.87 -4.72 -1.51
CA TYR A 244 -5.29 -4.77 -1.89
C TYR A 244 -6.12 -5.59 -0.90
N ASP A 245 -5.61 -6.75 -0.48
CA ASP A 245 -6.21 -7.61 0.53
C ASP A 245 -6.32 -6.91 1.89
N LEU A 246 -5.26 -6.20 2.31
CA LEU A 246 -5.29 -5.36 3.52
C LEU A 246 -6.26 -4.17 3.38
N ALA A 247 -6.47 -3.67 2.16
CA ALA A 247 -7.46 -2.63 1.87
C ALA A 247 -8.90 -3.14 2.03
N GLY A 248 -9.12 -4.46 2.14
CA GLY A 248 -10.39 -5.14 2.39
C GLY A 248 -11.19 -4.68 3.61
N PHE A 249 -10.67 -3.74 4.42
CA PHE A 249 -11.36 -3.15 5.57
C PHE A 249 -12.62 -2.37 5.26
N TRP A 250 -12.90 -2.11 3.98
CA TRP A 250 -14.25 -1.69 3.62
C TRP A 250 -15.29 -2.67 4.20
N ALA A 251 -14.94 -3.96 4.37
CA ALA A 251 -15.72 -4.99 5.06
C ALA A 251 -16.18 -4.58 6.47
N LEU A 252 -15.34 -3.82 7.19
CA LEU A 252 -15.64 -3.31 8.52
C LEU A 252 -16.71 -2.20 8.52
N TYR A 253 -17.00 -1.57 7.38
CA TYR A 253 -18.10 -0.58 7.27
C TYR A 253 -19.47 -1.23 7.04
N GLY A 254 -19.51 -2.45 6.50
CA GLY A 254 -20.76 -3.17 6.19
C GLY A 254 -21.24 -4.09 7.31
N THR A 255 -20.40 -4.37 8.31
CA THR A 255 -20.84 -4.97 9.56
C THR A 255 -21.67 -3.95 10.33
N ASN A 256 -22.93 -4.25 10.64
CA ASN A 256 -23.81 -3.43 11.47
C ASN A 256 -23.29 -3.33 12.92
N ILE A 257 -22.15 -2.67 13.12
CA ILE A 257 -21.60 -2.34 14.44
C ILE A 257 -22.49 -1.30 15.13
N ALA A 258 -23.33 -0.60 14.35
CA ALA A 258 -24.39 0.25 14.86
C ALA A 258 -25.55 -0.51 15.56
N GLY A 259 -25.65 -1.84 15.41
CA GLY A 259 -26.77 -2.62 15.96
C GLY A 259 -26.59 -3.14 17.39
N ASN A 260 -25.36 -3.19 17.92
CA ASN A 260 -25.07 -3.74 19.26
C ASN A 260 -24.61 -2.68 20.28
N LEU A 261 -24.67 -1.40 19.92
CA LEU A 261 -24.47 -0.28 20.83
C LEU A 261 -25.83 0.30 21.28
N GLU A 262 -26.81 -0.57 21.59
CA GLU A 262 -27.88 -0.16 22.50
C GLU A 262 -27.30 -0.08 23.91
N VAL A 263 -26.79 1.11 24.20
CA VAL A 263 -26.85 1.81 25.47
C VAL A 263 -27.58 1.02 26.57
N GLU A 264 -26.83 0.31 27.42
CA GLU A 264 -27.28 0.05 28.79
C GLU A 264 -27.36 1.40 29.51
N GLN A 265 -28.48 2.09 29.33
CA GLN A 265 -28.92 3.08 30.28
C GLN A 265 -29.38 2.31 31.51
N SER A 266 -28.50 2.24 32.49
CA SER A 266 -28.81 1.86 33.86
C SER A 266 -29.94 2.76 34.38
N THR A 267 -31.16 2.27 34.33
CA THR A 267 -32.26 2.71 35.20
C THR A 267 -32.64 1.55 36.09
N GLY A 268 -32.14 1.59 37.32
CA GLY A 268 -32.61 0.71 38.37
C GLY A 268 -34.09 0.98 38.67
N VAL A 269 -34.93 -0.04 38.53
CA VAL A 269 -36.20 -0.17 39.23
C VAL A 269 -36.37 -1.65 39.61
N ALA A 270 -36.67 -1.87 40.88
CA ALA A 270 -36.83 -3.18 41.50
C ALA A 270 -38.27 -3.74 41.35
N GLN A 271 -38.37 -5.07 41.52
CA GLN A 271 -39.57 -5.90 41.80
C GLN A 271 -40.52 -6.17 40.61
N SER A 272 -41.18 -7.33 40.43
CA SER A 272 -41.35 -8.56 41.22
C SER A 272 -42.14 -9.60 40.37
N GLY A 273 -41.77 -10.89 40.45
CA GLY A 273 -42.75 -12.00 40.54
C GLY A 273 -43.12 -12.82 39.28
N GLY A 274 -42.82 -14.13 39.34
CA GLY A 274 -43.71 -15.19 38.82
C GLY A 274 -43.24 -15.99 37.57
N PRO A 275 -43.18 -17.34 37.62
CA PRO A 275 -42.57 -18.18 36.58
C PRO A 275 -43.60 -18.83 35.64
N GLU A 276 -43.20 -19.20 34.41
CA GLU A 276 -43.70 -20.39 33.70
C GLU A 276 -42.97 -20.65 32.36
N GLY A 277 -42.48 -21.89 32.18
CA GLY A 277 -42.39 -22.60 30.89
C GLY A 277 -41.05 -22.61 30.13
N PRO A 278 -40.39 -23.79 29.96
CA PRO A 278 -39.27 -23.93 29.03
C PRO A 278 -39.79 -24.31 27.64
N VAL A 279 -39.41 -23.53 26.62
CA VAL A 279 -39.54 -23.92 25.21
C VAL A 279 -38.14 -24.01 24.63
N GLU A 280 -37.70 -25.23 24.32
CA GLU A 280 -36.45 -25.49 23.61
C GLU A 280 -36.51 -24.93 22.19
N PRO A 281 -35.53 -24.12 21.75
CA PRO A 281 -35.35 -23.86 20.34
C PRO A 281 -34.48 -24.97 19.73
N VAL A 282 -35.08 -25.68 18.77
CA VAL A 282 -34.41 -26.57 17.83
C VAL A 282 -33.32 -25.76 17.09
N GLY A 283 -32.06 -26.13 17.33
CA GLY A 283 -30.92 -25.49 16.69
C GLY A 283 -30.87 -25.77 15.18
N PRO A 284 -30.47 -24.80 14.34
CA PRO A 284 -30.23 -25.05 12.93
C PRO A 284 -28.94 -25.87 12.77
N GLY A 285 -29.05 -26.92 11.98
CA GLY A 285 -27.98 -27.87 11.70
C GLY A 285 -26.71 -27.20 11.17
N LYS A 286 -25.58 -27.76 11.60
CA LYS A 286 -24.24 -27.46 11.07
C LYS A 286 -24.26 -27.64 9.55
N ARG A 287 -24.08 -26.54 8.84
CA ARG A 287 -23.86 -26.55 7.40
C ARG A 287 -22.36 -26.76 7.20
N GLU A 288 -21.97 -27.96 6.80
CA GLU A 288 -20.61 -28.23 6.34
C GLU A 288 -20.35 -27.37 5.09
N ARG A 289 -19.38 -26.44 5.21
CA ARG A 289 -18.92 -25.58 4.11
C ARG A 289 -18.00 -26.46 3.24
N PRO A 290 -18.17 -26.49 1.92
CA PRO A 290 -17.29 -27.26 1.05
C PRO A 290 -15.88 -26.65 1.07
N GLU A 291 -14.87 -27.49 1.30
CA GLU A 291 -13.47 -27.15 1.08
C GLU A 291 -13.30 -26.74 -0.40
N LYS A 292 -13.19 -25.43 -0.64
CA LYS A 292 -12.77 -24.91 -1.95
C LYS A 292 -11.31 -24.50 -1.84
N ARG A 293 -10.47 -25.17 -2.64
CA ARG A 293 -9.09 -24.79 -2.92
C ARG A 293 -9.05 -23.39 -3.54
N GLY A 294 -8.79 -22.37 -2.73
CA GLY A 294 -8.29 -21.09 -3.20
C GLY A 294 -6.80 -21.20 -3.52
N ARG A 295 -6.38 -20.75 -4.71
CA ARG A 295 -4.96 -20.49 -5.00
C ARG A 295 -4.61 -19.14 -4.40
N GLY A 296 -3.97 -19.16 -3.24
CA GLY A 296 -3.44 -17.99 -2.58
C GLY A 296 -2.87 -18.36 -1.21
N PHE A 297 -1.75 -17.74 -0.84
CA PHE A 297 -0.98 -17.92 0.41
C PHE A 297 -0.17 -19.20 0.64
N GLU A 298 -0.48 -20.36 0.03
CA GLU A 298 0.27 -21.61 0.32
C GLU A 298 0.99 -22.30 -0.86
N ASP A 299 0.86 -21.83 -2.10
CA ASP A 299 1.53 -22.50 -3.24
C ASP A 299 2.96 -21.99 -3.46
N GLU A 300 3.80 -22.01 -2.41
CA GLU A 300 5.26 -22.00 -2.56
C GLU A 300 5.72 -23.43 -2.93
N ARG A 301 5.36 -23.86 -4.14
CA ARG A 301 6.07 -24.93 -4.85
C ARG A 301 6.66 -24.31 -6.12
N PHE A 302 7.74 -23.56 -5.94
CA PHE A 302 8.58 -23.08 -7.04
C PHE A 302 9.29 -24.30 -7.64
N GLU A 303 8.80 -24.77 -8.79
CA GLU A 303 9.67 -25.41 -9.76
C GLU A 303 10.46 -24.32 -10.49
N ASP A 304 11.74 -24.61 -10.61
CA ASP A 304 12.81 -23.80 -11.18
C ASP A 304 12.59 -23.72 -12.71
N GLU A 305 11.72 -22.83 -13.18
CA GLU A 305 11.61 -22.53 -14.61
C GLU A 305 12.82 -21.69 -15.04
N ARG A 306 13.86 -22.44 -15.37
CA ARG A 306 14.98 -22.09 -16.23
C ARG A 306 14.44 -21.39 -17.49
N PHE A 307 14.58 -20.07 -17.54
CA PHE A 307 14.38 -19.27 -18.74
C PHE A 307 15.48 -19.66 -19.74
N GLU A 308 15.19 -20.58 -20.66
CA GLU A 308 16.03 -20.81 -21.83
C GLU A 308 15.89 -19.58 -22.73
N GLY A 309 16.98 -18.84 -22.86
CA GLY A 309 17.08 -17.69 -23.74
C GLY A 309 16.93 -18.11 -25.19
N GLU A 310 15.94 -17.54 -25.87
CA GLU A 310 15.96 -17.46 -27.33
C GLU A 310 17.05 -16.46 -27.74
N GLU A 311 18.14 -17.01 -28.28
CA GLU A 311 19.14 -16.28 -29.03
C GLU A 311 18.50 -15.69 -30.29
N HIS A 312 18.51 -14.36 -30.40
CA HIS A 312 18.33 -13.69 -31.69
C HIS A 312 19.71 -13.35 -32.25
N GLU A 313 20.16 -14.17 -33.19
CA GLU A 313 21.24 -13.84 -34.10
C GLU A 313 20.79 -12.71 -35.03
N ASP A 314 21.23 -11.49 -34.79
CA ASP A 314 21.28 -10.46 -35.82
C ASP A 314 22.75 -10.18 -36.18
N SER A 315 23.07 -10.58 -37.41
CA SER A 315 24.36 -10.45 -38.05
C SER A 315 24.62 -8.97 -38.39
N VAL A 316 25.63 -8.36 -37.78
CA VAL A 316 26.17 -7.07 -38.23
C VAL A 316 27.61 -7.28 -38.68
N GLU A 317 27.83 -7.10 -39.98
CA GLU A 317 29.15 -7.13 -40.60
C GLU A 317 30.09 -6.05 -40.03
N PRO A 318 31.39 -6.34 -39.84
CA PRO A 318 32.35 -5.37 -39.34
C PRO A 318 32.75 -4.36 -40.43
N VAL A 319 32.35 -3.11 -40.26
CA VAL A 319 32.87 -1.97 -41.03
C VAL A 319 34.30 -1.65 -40.55
N LYS A 320 35.23 -1.61 -41.51
CA LYS A 320 36.66 -1.33 -41.31
C LYS A 320 36.91 0.07 -40.74
N PRO A 321 38.02 0.26 -39.98
CA PRO A 321 38.34 1.52 -39.33
C PRO A 321 38.86 2.55 -40.35
N VAL A 322 38.28 3.74 -40.33
CA VAL A 322 38.85 4.93 -40.98
C VAL A 322 39.76 5.60 -39.98
N GLN A 323 41.05 5.62 -40.31
CA GLN A 323 42.08 6.45 -39.68
C GLN A 323 41.98 7.90 -40.18
N SER A 324 42.57 8.81 -39.39
CA SER A 324 42.82 10.25 -39.63
C SER A 324 41.74 11.17 -39.01
N ALA A 325 42.06 12.26 -38.31
CA ALA A 325 43.29 13.02 -38.23
C ALA A 325 43.41 13.76 -36.88
N GLU A 326 44.66 14.02 -36.51
CA GLU A 326 45.08 15.03 -35.53
C GLU A 326 44.58 16.44 -35.91
N GLY A 327 44.25 17.23 -34.89
CA GLY A 327 44.05 18.68 -34.94
C GLY A 327 43.93 19.17 -33.50
N GLU A 328 45.06 19.55 -32.90
CA GLU A 328 45.52 20.95 -32.74
C GLU A 328 44.62 21.80 -31.82
N GLU A 329 45.16 21.95 -30.61
CA GLU A 329 45.19 23.10 -29.69
C GLU A 329 44.23 24.28 -29.91
N GLU A 330 43.54 24.67 -28.83
CA GLU A 330 43.46 26.09 -28.44
C GLU A 330 43.34 26.19 -26.90
N GLU A 331 44.47 26.55 -26.27
CA GLU A 331 44.52 27.06 -24.90
C GLU A 331 43.86 28.46 -24.88
N GLN A 332 42.71 28.59 -24.22
CA GLN A 332 42.20 29.89 -23.81
C GLN A 332 42.75 30.26 -22.44
N SER A 333 43.70 31.19 -22.44
CA SER A 333 44.21 31.91 -21.28
C SER A 333 43.08 32.72 -20.62
N MET A 334 42.78 32.44 -19.35
CA MET A 334 41.98 33.33 -18.50
C MET A 334 42.89 34.41 -17.89
N GLU A 335 42.56 35.67 -18.15
CA GLU A 335 43.14 36.84 -17.46
C GLU A 335 42.74 36.87 -15.98
N PRO A 336 43.61 37.33 -15.06
CA PRO A 336 43.27 37.52 -13.66
C PRO A 336 42.51 38.84 -13.44
N VAL A 337 41.35 38.74 -12.79
CA VAL A 337 40.55 39.88 -12.33
C VAL A 337 41.20 40.51 -11.08
N GLU A 338 41.45 41.81 -11.13
CA GLU A 338 41.92 42.61 -9.99
C GLU A 338 40.85 42.71 -8.87
N PRO A 339 41.26 42.75 -7.59
CA PRO A 339 40.35 43.02 -6.49
C PRO A 339 40.07 44.52 -6.31
N VAL A 340 38.79 44.88 -6.38
CA VAL A 340 38.27 46.19 -5.98
C VAL A 340 38.41 46.33 -4.46
N LYS A 341 39.05 47.43 -4.02
CA LYS A 341 39.08 47.90 -2.63
C LYS A 341 37.77 48.65 -2.33
N GLU A 342 37.08 48.25 -1.28
CA GLU A 342 36.03 49.04 -0.64
C GLU A 342 36.67 50.02 0.36
N GLU A 343 36.25 51.29 0.29
CA GLU A 343 36.37 52.31 1.35
C GLU A 343 35.02 52.47 2.05
#